data_AF-A0A8C6YRD5-F1
#
_entry.id   AF-A0A8C6YRD5-F1
#
_cell.length_a   1.000
_cell.length_b   1.000
_cell.length_c   1.000
_cell.angle_alpha   90.00
_cell.angle_beta   90.00
_cell.angle_gamma   90.00
#
_symmetry.space_group_name_H-M   'P 1'
#
loop_
_entity.id
_entity.type
_entity.pdbx_description
1 polymer ?
#
loop_
_entity_poly.entity_id
_entity_poly.type
_entity_poly.pdbx_seq_one_letter_code
_entity_poly.pdbx_strand_id
1 'polypeptide(L)'
;MGLHHTKDSRVKQGNILILGLDFAGKSTLWYRLKCNDHFLTIPTIGFNVDMIETQKDFTLTFWDVGGQQKMRQAELDESFSVS
;
A
#
# COMPACT_ATOMS: atom_id res chain seq x y z
N MET A 1 -30.43 -30.05 -19.75
CA MET A 1 -29.13 -29.45 -20.11
C MET A 1 -29.01 -28.14 -19.35
N GLY A 2 -28.32 -28.18 -18.21
CA GLY A 2 -28.27 -27.06 -17.26
C GLY A 2 -27.43 -25.91 -17.80
N LEU A 3 -27.98 -24.69 -17.75
CA LEU A 3 -27.26 -23.46 -17.99
C LEU A 3 -26.28 -23.23 -16.83
N HIS A 4 -25.00 -23.46 -17.08
CA HIS A 4 -23.91 -23.06 -16.20
C HIS A 4 -23.83 -21.55 -16.17
N HIS A 5 -24.34 -20.94 -15.09
CA HIS A 5 -24.06 -19.55 -14.76
C HIS A 5 -22.63 -19.49 -14.22
N THR A 6 -21.64 -19.33 -15.09
CA THR A 6 -20.27 -19.01 -14.68
C THR A 6 -20.28 -17.59 -14.15
N LYS A 7 -20.43 -17.43 -12.82
CA LYS A 7 -20.08 -16.20 -12.14
C LYS A 7 -18.62 -15.92 -12.45
N ASP A 8 -18.39 -14.98 -13.35
CA ASP A 8 -17.09 -14.38 -13.59
C ASP A 8 -16.68 -13.64 -12.31
N SER A 9 -16.06 -14.36 -11.37
CA SER A 9 -15.46 -13.80 -10.16
C SER A 9 -14.17 -13.09 -10.57
N ARG A 10 -14.31 -11.97 -11.28
CA ARG A 10 -13.20 -11.06 -11.52
C ARG A 10 -12.68 -10.63 -10.17
N VAL A 11 -11.45 -11.07 -9.85
CA VAL A 11 -10.73 -10.61 -8.66
C VAL A 11 -10.64 -9.09 -8.78
N LYS A 12 -11.26 -8.39 -7.84
CA LYS A 12 -11.25 -6.93 -7.81
C LYS A 12 -9.91 -6.50 -7.18
N GLN A 13 -9.31 -5.43 -7.70
CA GLN A 13 -8.02 -4.93 -7.19
C GLN A 13 -8.13 -3.46 -6.81
N GLY A 14 -7.43 -3.05 -5.76
CA GLY A 14 -7.37 -1.67 -5.30
C GLY A 14 -5.97 -1.28 -4.80
N ASN A 15 -5.56 -0.05 -5.08
CA ASN A 15 -4.28 0.50 -4.63
C ASN A 15 -4.52 1.56 -3.55
N ILE A 16 -3.79 1.49 -2.43
CA ILE A 16 -3.84 2.43 -1.32
C ILE A 16 -2.45 3.03 -1.12
N LEU A 17 -2.37 4.35 -1.21
CA LEU A 17 -1.14 5.11 -0.97
C LEU A 17 -1.19 5.72 0.44
N ILE A 18 -0.16 5.49 1.25
CA ILE A 18 -0.03 6.03 2.60
C ILE A 18 1.06 7.11 2.59
N LEU A 19 0.63 8.35 2.82
CA LEU A 19 1.49 9.54 2.86
C LEU A 19 1.47 10.20 4.24
N GLY A 20 2.53 10.96 4.55
CA GLY A 20 2.63 11.73 5.79
C GLY A 20 4.08 12.02 6.17
N LEU A 21 4.25 12.88 7.17
CA LEU A 21 5.56 13.29 7.67
C LEU A 21 6.38 12.09 8.18
N ASP A 22 7.69 12.31 8.33
CA ASP A 22 8.54 11.35 9.02
C ASP A 22 8.04 11.10 10.43
N PHE A 23 8.21 9.86 10.89
CA PHE A 23 7.83 9.44 12.24
C PHE A 23 6.34 9.63 12.57
N ALA A 24 5.47 9.95 11.61
CA ALA A 24 4.02 10.04 11.82
C ALA A 24 3.34 8.69 12.16
N GLY A 25 4.09 7.59 12.11
CA GLY A 25 3.60 6.25 12.46
C GLY A 25 2.90 5.51 11.31
N LYS A 26 3.14 5.89 10.05
CA LYS A 26 2.51 5.27 8.85
C LYS A 26 2.73 3.76 8.79
N SER A 27 3.98 3.33 8.87
CA SER A 27 4.32 1.91 8.87
C SER A 27 3.76 1.21 10.10
N THR A 28 3.79 1.84 11.28
CA THR A 28 3.18 1.28 12.51
C THR A 28 1.68 1.06 12.37
N LEU A 29 0.97 2.01 11.76
CA LEU A 29 -0.46 1.89 11.48
C LEU A 29 -0.70 0.72 10.51
N TRP A 30 0.06 0.64 9.42
CA TRP A 30 -0.06 -0.43 8.44
C TRP A 30 0.19 -1.81 9.04
N TYR A 31 1.31 -2.00 9.77
CA TYR A 31 1.64 -3.27 10.39
C TYR A 31 0.61 -3.71 11.43
N ARG A 32 0.03 -2.76 12.19
CA ARG A 32 -1.08 -3.06 13.10
C ARG A 32 -2.31 -3.56 12.35
N LEU A 33 -2.66 -2.97 11.21
CA LEU A 33 -3.78 -3.42 10.40
C LEU A 33 -3.56 -4.82 9.81
N LYS A 34 -2.31 -5.14 9.44
CA LYS A 34 -1.95 -6.42 8.81
C LYS A 34 -1.88 -7.58 9.80
N CYS A 35 -1.23 -7.38 10.95
CA CYS A 35 -0.87 -8.47 11.87
C CYS A 35 -1.54 -8.38 13.25
N ASN A 36 -2.32 -7.32 13.51
CA ASN A 36 -2.94 -7.04 14.82
C ASN A 36 -1.95 -7.10 16.00
N ASP A 37 -0.67 -6.82 15.73
CA ASP A 37 0.43 -6.95 16.68
C ASP A 37 1.28 -5.68 16.74
N HIS A 38 1.99 -5.49 17.84
CA HIS A 38 2.79 -4.29 18.12
C HIS A 38 4.21 -4.46 17.58
N PHE A 39 4.45 -3.95 16.37
CA PHE A 39 5.79 -3.91 15.79
C PHE A 39 6.51 -2.59 16.09
N LEU A 40 7.78 -2.70 16.50
CA LEU A 40 8.74 -1.60 16.50
C LEU A 40 9.17 -1.34 15.07
N THR A 41 8.84 -0.16 14.55
CA THR A 41 9.21 0.27 13.21
C THR A 41 10.33 1.30 13.26
N ILE A 42 11.23 1.23 12.29
CA ILE A 42 12.28 2.23 12.04
C ILE A 42 11.78 3.12 10.89
N PRO A 43 12.15 4.41 10.82
CA PRO A 43 11.78 5.26 9.70
C PRO A 43 12.09 4.61 8.36
N THR A 44 11.09 4.54 7.50
CA THR A 44 11.26 4.01 6.15
C THR A 44 12.18 4.93 5.35
N ILE A 45 13.22 4.35 4.76
CA ILE A 45 14.06 4.96 3.73
C ILE A 45 13.58 4.38 2.39
N GLY A 46 13.02 5.21 1.53
CA GLY A 46 12.40 4.85 0.26
C GLY A 46 10.88 4.62 0.39
N PHE A 47 10.39 3.58 -0.26
CA PHE A 47 9.00 3.14 -0.22
C PHE A 47 8.90 1.64 0.10
N ASN A 48 7.79 1.22 0.69
CA ASN A 48 7.45 -0.18 0.93
C ASN A 48 6.16 -0.54 0.19
N VAL A 49 6.11 -1.71 -0.44
CA VAL A 49 4.92 -2.23 -1.13
C VAL A 49 4.51 -3.55 -0.51
N ASP A 50 3.26 -3.64 -0.07
CA ASP A 50 2.68 -4.86 0.47
C ASP A 50 1.33 -5.15 -0.16
N MET A 51 1.03 -6.41 -0.40
CA MET A 51 -0.25 -6.87 -0.97
C MET A 51 -0.98 -7.74 0.04
N ILE A 52 -2.29 -7.50 0.22
CA ILE A 52 -3.16 -8.32 1.06
C ILE A 52 -4.33 -8.82 0.21
N GLU A 53 -4.46 -10.14 0.15
CA GLU A 53 -5.65 -10.80 -0.36
C GLU A 53 -6.74 -10.85 0.72
N THR A 54 -7.92 -10.36 0.39
CA THR A 54 -9.08 -10.42 1.29
C THR A 54 -9.95 -11.63 0.95
N GLN A 55 -10.81 -12.05 1.89
CA GLN A 55 -11.67 -13.22 1.76
C GLN A 55 -12.74 -13.16 0.64
N LYS A 56 -12.88 -12.02 -0.07
CA LYS A 56 -13.97 -11.77 -1.05
C LYS A 56 -13.45 -11.57 -2.49
N ASP A 57 -12.39 -12.28 -2.87
CA ASP A 57 -11.76 -12.12 -4.19
C ASP A 57 -11.37 -10.65 -4.47
N PHE A 58 -10.90 -9.96 -3.43
CA PHE A 58 -10.45 -8.57 -3.52
C PHE A 58 -9.04 -8.45 -2.99
N THR A 59 -8.15 -7.86 -3.79
CA THR A 59 -6.75 -7.68 -3.43
C THR A 59 -6.41 -6.21 -3.28
N LEU A 60 -5.76 -5.87 -2.18
CA LEU A 60 -5.31 -4.52 -1.88
C LEU A 60 -3.79 -4.44 -1.90
N THR A 61 -3.27 -3.48 -2.66
CA THR A 61 -1.83 -3.15 -2.68
C THR A 61 -1.62 -1.84 -1.95
N PHE A 62 -0.76 -1.87 -0.93
CA PHE A 62 -0.42 -0.73 -0.10
C PHE A 62 0.97 -0.22 -0.46
N TRP A 63 1.07 1.10 -0.64
CA TRP A 63 2.29 1.81 -0.94
C TRP A 63 2.58 2.76 0.24
N ASP A 64 3.54 2.42 1.09
CA ASP A 64 3.99 3.25 2.22
C ASP A 64 5.25 4.01 1.83
N VAL A 65 5.13 5.33 1.70
CA VAL A 65 6.24 6.20 1.27
C VAL A 65 6.91 6.84 2.47
N GLY A 66 8.23 6.75 2.57
CA GLY A 66 8.96 7.40 3.65
C GLY A 66 8.81 8.93 3.61
N GLY A 67 8.67 9.55 4.78
CA GLY A 67 8.31 10.97 4.90
C GLY A 67 9.48 11.96 4.73
N GLN A 68 10.69 11.44 4.47
CA GLN A 68 11.93 12.19 4.62
C GLN A 68 11.94 13.34 3.65
N GLN A 69 12.28 14.55 4.10
CA GLN A 69 12.31 15.72 3.22
C GLN A 69 13.14 15.45 1.96
N LYS A 70 14.28 14.78 2.12
CA LYS A 70 15.15 14.36 1.01
C LYS A 70 14.44 13.45 -0.01
N MET A 71 13.51 12.61 0.45
CA MET A 71 12.78 11.66 -0.41
C MET A 71 11.54 12.29 -1.03
N ARG A 72 10.87 13.20 -0.30
CA ARG A 72 9.80 14.03 -0.86
C ARG A 72 10.29 14.89 -2.03
N GLN A 73 11.52 15.40 -1.96
CA GLN A 73 12.12 16.15 -3.07
C GLN A 73 12.46 15.24 -4.26
N ALA A 74 13.00 14.04 -4.01
CA ALA A 74 13.35 13.10 -5.07
C ALA A 74 12.12 12.60 -5.87
N GLU A 75 11.01 12.26 -5.20
CA GLU A 75 9.81 11.78 -5.91
C GLU A 75 9.06 12.88 -6.66
N LEU A 76 9.12 14.12 -6.19
CA LEU A 76 8.57 15.25 -6.94
C LEU A 76 9.41 15.53 -8.20
N ASP A 77 10.74 15.47 -8.11
CA ASP A 77 11.61 15.69 -9.29
C ASP A 77 11.44 14.60 -10.38
N GLU A 78 11.28 13.32 -10.01
CA GLU A 78 10.98 12.27 -11.01
C GLU A 78 9.59 12.45 -11.64
N SER A 79 8.61 12.88 -10.87
CA SER A 79 7.25 13.13 -11.37
C SER A 79 7.19 14.28 -12.38
N PHE A 80 8.05 15.30 -12.24
CA PHE A 80 8.14 16.45 -13.14
C PHE A 80 9.11 16.26 -14.33
N SER A 81 10.01 15.27 -14.31
CA SER A 81 10.86 14.93 -15.47
C SER A 81 10.15 14.07 -16.53
N VAL A 82 9.02 13.44 -16.19
CA VAL A 82 8.22 12.64 -17.15
C VAL A 82 7.05 13.46 -17.74
N SER A 83 7.04 14.78 -17.51
CA SER A 83 6.05 15.72 -18.09
C SER A 83 6.56 16.41 -19.34
#